data_AF-A0A2D5E6V1-F1
#
_entry.id   AF-A0A2D5E6V1-F1
#
_cell.length_a   1.000
_cell.length_b   1.000
_cell.length_c   1.000
_cell.angle_alpha   90.00
_cell.angle_beta   90.00
_cell.angle_gamma   90.00
#
_symmetry.space_group_name_H-M   'P 1'
#
loop_
_entity.id
_entity.type
_entity.pdbx_description
1 polymer ?
#
loop_
_entity_poly.entity_id
_entity_poly.type
_entity_poly.pdbx_seq_one_letter_code
_entity_poly.pdbx_strand_id
1 'polypeptide(L)'
;MRGWLVAAGIYNLLWGIPVILTPDLPFQLAGMDPLPDPGRAIWQCLGMVIGVYGVGYLAASRDPIRHWPIILVGLLGKIFGPIGFAWAASRGAIDWSFGWTILTNDLIWWIPFGGILLAAWRVNHPSKVA
;
A
#
# COMPACT_ATOMS: atom_id res chain seq x y z
N MET A 1 17.30 2.57 -2.80
CA MET A 1 16.41 1.38 -2.69
C MET A 1 15.96 1.16 -1.25
N ARG A 2 16.86 0.93 -0.28
CA ARG A 2 16.52 0.74 1.15
C ARG A 2 15.65 1.86 1.75
N GLY A 3 16.00 3.13 1.52
CA GLY A 3 15.25 4.27 2.08
C GLY A 3 13.76 4.29 1.70
N TRP A 4 13.44 3.90 0.47
CA TRP A 4 12.04 3.82 0.01
C TRP A 4 11.23 2.73 0.71
N LEU A 5 11.84 1.59 1.02
CA LEU A 5 11.19 0.53 1.79
C LEU A 5 11.02 0.91 3.26
N VAL A 6 11.98 1.65 3.83
CA VAL A 6 11.82 2.21 5.18
C VAL A 6 10.68 3.22 5.21
N ALA A 7 10.65 4.16 4.26
CA ALA A 7 9.58 5.15 4.14
C ALA A 7 8.22 4.47 3.93
N ALA A 8 8.14 3.48 3.03
CA ALA A 8 6.92 2.69 2.83
C ALA A 8 6.50 1.96 4.10
N GLY A 9 7.45 1.33 4.80
CA GLY A 9 7.19 0.63 6.05
C GLY A 9 6.59 1.54 7.13
N ILE A 10 7.24 2.68 7.38
CA ILE A 10 6.76 3.69 8.33
C ILE A 10 5.40 4.23 7.90
N TYR A 11 5.23 4.58 6.63
CA TYR A 11 3.96 5.10 6.12
C TYR A 11 2.81 4.11 6.32
N ASN A 12 3.02 2.82 6.01
CA ASN A 12 1.99 1.80 6.18
C ASN A 12 1.66 1.57 7.67
N LEU A 13 2.62 1.69 8.59
CA LEU A 13 2.34 1.64 10.02
C LEU A 13 1.56 2.87 10.49
N LEU A 14 1.95 4.06 10.04
CA LEU A 14 1.24 5.32 10.33
C LEU A 14 -0.18 5.34 9.76
N TRP A 15 -0.46 4.54 8.73
CA TRP A 15 -1.81 4.40 8.17
C TRP A 15 -2.60 3.28 8.86
N GLY A 16 -1.99 2.09 9.02
CA GLY A 16 -2.65 0.92 9.60
C GLY A 16 -2.99 1.09 11.09
N ILE A 17 -2.10 1.68 11.89
CA ILE A 17 -2.33 1.82 13.34
C ILE A 17 -3.56 2.69 13.64
N PRO A 18 -3.70 3.91 13.07
CA PRO A 18 -4.92 4.70 13.27
C PRO A 18 -6.18 4.03 12.73
N VAL A 19 -6.10 3.29 11.62
CA VAL A 19 -7.27 2.53 11.11
C VAL A 19 -7.74 1.46 12.10
N ILE A 20 -6.83 0.85 12.84
CA ILE A 20 -7.17 -0.16 13.85
C ILE A 20 -7.74 0.49 15.11
N LEU A 21 -7.01 1.47 15.67
CA LEU A 21 -7.31 2.06 16.99
C LEU A 21 -8.43 3.11 16.93
N THR A 22 -8.52 3.85 15.82
CA THR A 22 -9.45 4.95 15.60
C THR A 22 -10.03 4.86 14.18
N PRO A 23 -10.80 3.80 13.86
CA PRO A 23 -11.23 3.48 12.49
C PRO A 23 -12.05 4.58 11.81
N ASP A 24 -12.74 5.40 12.61
CA ASP A 24 -13.63 6.45 12.15
C ASP A 24 -12.87 7.75 11.83
N LEU A 25 -11.64 7.92 12.33
CA LEU A 25 -10.85 9.15 12.19
C LEU A 25 -10.62 9.56 10.72
N PRO A 26 -10.22 8.66 9.79
CA PRO A 26 -10.04 9.05 8.39
C PRO A 26 -11.32 9.56 7.73
N PHE A 27 -12.49 9.00 8.08
CA PHE A 27 -13.78 9.43 7.55
C PHE A 27 -14.17 10.79 8.11
N GLN A 28 -13.99 11.00 9.42
CA GLN A 28 -14.24 12.29 10.08
C GLN A 28 -13.37 13.41 9.50
N LEU A 29 -12.09 13.15 9.27
CA LEU A 29 -11.18 14.12 8.64
C LEU A 29 -11.56 14.44 7.19
N ALA A 30 -12.20 13.50 6.50
CA ALA A 30 -12.72 13.70 5.16
C ALA A 30 -14.16 14.26 5.12
N GLY A 31 -14.75 14.57 6.28
CA GLY A 31 -16.13 15.07 6.37
C GLY A 31 -17.19 14.04 5.99
N MET A 32 -16.89 12.75 6.11
CA MET A 32 -17.77 11.64 5.78
C MET A 32 -18.29 10.94 7.03
N ASP A 33 -19.48 10.34 6.91
CA ASP A 33 -20.02 9.47 7.94
C ASP A 33 -19.13 8.22 8.12
N PRO A 34 -18.93 7.76 9.37
CA PRO A 34 -18.25 6.51 9.64
C PRO A 34 -18.94 5.31 8.96
N LEU A 35 -18.15 4.29 8.62
CA LEU A 35 -18.72 3.05 8.07
C LEU A 35 -19.61 2.36 9.11
N PRO A 36 -20.83 1.90 8.74
CA PRO A 36 -21.63 1.04 9.60
C PRO A 36 -21.01 -0.37 9.68
N ASP A 37 -21.43 -1.15 10.67
CA ASP A 37 -21.06 -2.56 10.74
C ASP A 37 -21.80 -3.36 9.64
N PRO A 38 -21.16 -4.34 8.97
CA PRO A 38 -19.82 -4.88 9.24
C PRO A 38 -18.67 -4.15 8.51
N GLY A 39 -18.96 -3.08 7.76
CA GLY A 39 -17.97 -2.34 6.98
C GLY A 39 -16.82 -1.78 7.83
N ARG A 40 -17.12 -1.29 9.03
CA ARG A 40 -16.09 -0.84 9.99
C ARG A 40 -15.11 -1.96 10.37
N ALA A 41 -15.62 -3.17 10.64
CA ALA A 41 -14.77 -4.31 10.97
C ALA A 41 -13.87 -4.73 9.79
N ILE A 42 -14.39 -4.69 8.57
CA ILE A 42 -13.61 -4.96 7.34
C ILE A 42 -12.52 -3.90 7.16
N TRP A 43 -12.83 -2.64 7.44
CA TRP A 43 -11.88 -1.54 7.39
C TRP A 43 -10.74 -1.70 8.40
N GLN A 44 -11.05 -2.06 9.65
CA GLN A 44 -10.04 -2.39 10.67
C GLN A 44 -9.18 -3.59 10.27
N CYS A 45 -9.81 -4.63 9.68
CA CYS A 45 -9.10 -5.78 9.16
C CYS A 45 -8.09 -5.38 8.08
N LEU A 46 -8.49 -4.50 7.16
CA LEU A 46 -7.59 -3.94 6.16
C LEU A 46 -6.44 -3.16 6.81
N GLY A 47 -6.72 -2.37 7.86
CA GLY A 47 -5.69 -1.68 8.64
C GLY A 47 -4.63 -2.63 9.24
N MET A 48 -5.06 -3.79 9.77
CA MET A 48 -4.14 -4.83 10.25
C MET A 48 -3.25 -5.37 9.13
N VAL A 49 -3.84 -5.68 7.98
CA VAL A 49 -3.09 -6.18 6.81
C VAL A 49 -2.06 -5.14 6.36
N ILE A 50 -2.47 -3.87 6.22
CA ILE A 50 -1.59 -2.75 5.87
C ILE A 50 -0.44 -2.63 6.88
N GLY A 51 -0.73 -2.72 8.17
CA GLY A 51 0.29 -2.68 9.23
C GLY A 51 1.33 -3.79 9.09
N VAL A 52 0.89 -5.02 8.80
CA VAL A 52 1.78 -6.17 8.57
C VAL A 52 2.64 -5.98 7.31
N TYR A 53 2.09 -5.41 6.22
CA TYR A 53 2.91 -5.00 5.07
C TYR A 53 3.98 -3.99 5.48
N GLY A 54 3.64 -3.03 6.36
CA GLY A 54 4.60 -2.07 6.91
C GLY A 54 5.81 -2.76 7.56
N VAL A 55 5.56 -3.73 8.43
CA VAL A 55 6.61 -4.56 9.05
C VAL A 55 7.39 -5.33 7.98
N GLY A 56 6.71 -5.91 6.99
CA GLY A 56 7.30 -6.61 5.86
C GLY A 56 8.28 -5.74 5.07
N TYR A 57 7.93 -4.50 4.76
CA TYR A 57 8.81 -3.56 4.05
C TYR A 57 10.02 -3.15 4.90
N LEU A 58 9.84 -2.94 6.21
CA LEU A 58 10.97 -2.66 7.11
C LEU A 58 11.95 -3.84 7.17
N ALA A 59 11.44 -5.07 7.22
CA ALA A 59 12.26 -6.26 7.14
C ALA A 59 12.99 -6.36 5.78
N ALA A 60 12.26 -6.23 4.69
CA ALA A 60 12.79 -6.27 3.32
C ALA A 60 13.82 -5.17 3.04
N SER A 61 13.76 -4.04 3.75
CA SER A 61 14.72 -2.94 3.58
C SER A 61 16.18 -3.33 3.84
N ARG A 62 16.42 -4.41 4.60
CA ARG A 62 17.78 -4.93 4.88
C ARG A 62 18.43 -5.61 3.67
N ASP A 63 17.62 -6.29 2.87
CA ASP A 63 18.05 -6.93 1.63
C ASP A 63 16.90 -6.92 0.61
N PRO A 64 16.70 -5.79 -0.09
CA PRO A 64 15.57 -5.59 -1.00
C PRO A 64 15.56 -6.57 -2.17
N ILE A 65 16.73 -7.05 -2.58
CA ILE A 65 16.89 -7.97 -3.71
C ILE A 65 16.48 -9.37 -3.31
N ARG A 66 16.92 -9.86 -2.14
CA ARG A 66 16.49 -11.16 -1.61
C ARG A 66 15.00 -11.18 -1.26
N HIS A 67 14.50 -10.09 -0.71
CA HIS A 67 13.11 -9.98 -0.25
C HIS A 67 12.17 -9.38 -1.31
N TRP A 68 12.50 -9.51 -2.60
CA TRP A 68 11.66 -9.03 -3.69
C TRP A 68 10.20 -9.54 -3.67
N PRO A 69 9.85 -10.77 -3.18
CA PRO A 69 8.47 -11.24 -3.25
C PRO A 69 7.47 -10.39 -2.46
N ILE A 70 7.84 -9.93 -1.26
CA ILE A 70 6.95 -9.05 -0.47
C ILE A 70 6.79 -7.67 -1.12
N ILE A 71 7.82 -7.21 -1.82
CA ILE A 71 7.79 -5.95 -2.59
C ILE A 71 6.88 -6.09 -3.80
N LEU A 72 6.88 -7.25 -4.47
CA LEU A 72 5.97 -7.55 -5.58
C LEU A 72 4.52 -7.55 -5.10
N VAL A 73 4.24 -8.29 -4.03
CA VAL A 73 2.88 -8.34 -3.47
C VAL A 73 2.43 -6.94 -3.05
N GLY A 74 3.33 -6.15 -2.46
CA GLY A 74 3.10 -4.76 -2.13
C GLY A 74 2.77 -3.88 -3.34
N LEU A 75 3.51 -4.03 -4.45
CA LEU A 75 3.24 -3.29 -5.69
C LEU A 75 1.90 -3.68 -6.29
N LEU A 76 1.57 -4.97 -6.30
CA LEU A 76 0.28 -5.47 -6.80
C LEU A 76 -0.88 -4.89 -5.98
N GLY A 77 -0.78 -4.90 -4.65
CA GLY A 77 -1.77 -4.25 -3.78
C GLY A 77 -1.98 -2.79 -4.14
N LYS A 78 -0.89 -2.06 -4.40
CA LYS A 78 -0.93 -0.64 -4.79
C LYS A 78 -1.42 -0.37 -6.21
N ILE A 79 -1.45 -1.38 -7.08
CA ILE A 79 -2.07 -1.27 -8.40
C ILE A 79 -3.57 -1.60 -8.31
N PHE A 80 -3.92 -2.62 -7.54
CA PHE A 80 -5.31 -3.06 -7.42
C PHE A 80 -6.17 -2.12 -6.58
N GLY A 81 -5.60 -1.41 -5.61
CA GLY A 81 -6.31 -0.38 -4.83
C GLY A 81 -6.95 0.70 -5.73
N PRO A 82 -6.17 1.41 -6.55
CA PRO A 82 -6.69 2.41 -7.49
C PRO A 82 -7.69 1.87 -8.50
N ILE A 83 -7.49 0.64 -8.99
CA ILE A 83 -8.44 -0.02 -9.90
C ILE A 83 -9.77 -0.27 -9.18
N GLY A 84 -9.73 -0.81 -7.97
CA GLY A 84 -10.91 -1.04 -7.14
C GLY A 84 -11.65 0.26 -6.80
N PHE A 85 -10.90 1.32 -6.49
CA PHE A 85 -11.48 2.65 -6.28
C PHE A 85 -12.16 3.19 -7.53
N ALA A 86 -11.48 3.22 -8.68
CA ALA A 86 -12.06 3.74 -9.92
C ALA A 86 -13.33 2.96 -10.31
N TRP A 87 -13.34 1.65 -10.08
CA TRP A 87 -14.50 0.81 -10.28
C TRP A 87 -15.65 1.15 -9.31
N ALA A 88 -15.38 1.39 -8.03
CA ALA A 88 -16.40 1.78 -7.06
C ALA A 88 -16.94 3.20 -7.30
N ALA A 89 -16.04 4.16 -7.57
CA ALA A 89 -16.37 5.55 -7.83
C ALA A 89 -17.19 5.72 -9.12
N SER A 90 -16.87 4.97 -10.18
CA SER A 90 -17.68 4.97 -11.42
C SER A 90 -19.11 4.43 -11.25
N ARG A 91 -19.40 3.75 -10.13
CA ARG A 91 -20.73 3.26 -9.76
C ARG A 91 -21.42 4.14 -8.72
N GLY A 92 -20.81 5.26 -8.33
CA GLY A 92 -21.31 6.15 -7.29
C GLY A 92 -21.25 5.57 -5.87
N ALA A 93 -20.47 4.50 -5.65
CA ALA A 93 -20.36 3.86 -4.34
C ALA A 93 -19.37 4.58 -3.40
N ILE A 94 -18.42 5.35 -3.95
CA ILE A 94 -17.44 6.15 -3.20
C ILE A 94 -17.28 7.49 -3.92
N ASP A 95 -17.13 8.57 -3.15
CA ASP A 95 -16.87 9.90 -3.68
C ASP A 95 -15.48 10.00 -4.33
N TRP A 96 -15.39 10.70 -5.46
CA TRP A 96 -14.13 10.91 -6.18
C TRP A 96 -13.07 11.67 -5.38
N SER A 97 -13.48 12.49 -4.41
CA SER A 97 -12.60 13.17 -3.47
C SER A 97 -11.72 12.21 -2.66
N PHE A 98 -12.18 10.97 -2.43
CA PHE A 98 -11.36 9.94 -1.78
C PHE A 98 -10.13 9.57 -2.62
N GLY A 99 -10.13 9.87 -3.92
CA GLY A 99 -9.01 9.68 -4.83
C GLY A 99 -7.75 10.46 -4.44
N TRP A 100 -7.85 11.52 -3.62
CA TRP A 100 -6.67 12.19 -3.07
C TRP A 100 -5.82 11.26 -2.19
N THR A 101 -6.48 10.35 -1.46
CA THR A 101 -5.78 9.39 -0.59
C THR A 101 -4.98 8.35 -1.37
N ILE A 102 -5.35 8.09 -2.63
CA ILE A 102 -4.67 7.13 -3.53
C ILE A 102 -3.30 7.63 -3.94
N LEU A 103 -3.13 8.95 -4.06
CA LEU A 103 -1.84 9.51 -4.45
C LEU A 103 -0.76 9.08 -3.45
N THR A 104 -1.05 9.22 -2.16
CA THR A 104 -0.09 8.91 -1.09
C THR A 104 -0.12 7.44 -0.67
N ASN A 105 -1.27 6.75 -0.78
CA ASN A 105 -1.33 5.32 -0.47
C ASN A 105 -0.72 4.45 -1.56
N ASP A 106 -0.80 4.83 -2.82
CA ASP A 106 -0.54 3.92 -3.93
C ASP A 106 0.50 4.48 -4.91
N LEU A 107 0.17 5.57 -5.61
CA LEU A 107 0.89 5.99 -6.82
C LEU A 107 2.35 6.35 -6.57
N ILE A 108 2.65 7.06 -5.48
CA ILE A 108 4.03 7.46 -5.13
C ILE A 108 4.97 6.25 -5.03
N TRP A 109 4.44 5.08 -4.67
CA TRP A 109 5.24 3.89 -4.42
C TRP A 109 5.50 3.03 -5.66
N TRP A 110 4.77 3.25 -6.76
CA TRP A 110 4.90 2.43 -7.97
C TRP A 110 6.31 2.49 -8.55
N ILE A 111 6.86 3.70 -8.66
CA ILE A 111 8.21 3.93 -9.18
C ILE A 111 9.28 3.24 -8.31
N PRO A 112 9.37 3.48 -6.99
CA PRO A 112 10.41 2.85 -6.19
C PRO A 112 10.26 1.33 -6.11
N PHE A 113 9.04 0.80 -6.01
CA PHE A 113 8.82 -0.65 -5.93
C PHE A 113 9.15 -1.32 -7.27
N GLY A 114 8.67 -0.75 -8.38
CA GLY A 114 9.00 -1.22 -9.73
C GLY A 114 10.51 -1.20 -10.00
N GLY A 115 11.21 -0.15 -9.56
CA GLY A 115 12.66 -0.05 -9.67
C GLY A 115 13.41 -1.14 -8.87
N ILE A 116 12.94 -1.46 -7.65
CA ILE A 116 13.53 -2.54 -6.85
C ILE A 116 13.28 -3.90 -7.49
N LEU A 117 12.07 -4.15 -7.99
CA LEU A 117 11.72 -5.41 -8.66
C LEU A 117 12.52 -5.60 -9.95
N LEU A 118 12.70 -4.54 -10.73
CA LEU A 118 13.55 -4.56 -11.92
C LEU A 118 15.00 -4.88 -11.56
N ALA A 119 15.52 -4.27 -10.49
CA ALA A 119 16.87 -4.57 -10.01
C ALA A 119 16.99 -6.04 -9.56
N ALA A 120 16.00 -6.56 -8.82
CA ALA A 120 15.99 -7.95 -8.40
C ALA A 120 15.91 -8.92 -9.58
N TRP A 121 15.12 -8.60 -10.61
CA TRP A 121 15.03 -9.39 -11.82
C TRP A 121 16.38 -9.48 -12.55
N ARG A 122 17.07 -8.34 -12.72
CA ARG A 122 18.40 -8.29 -13.37
C ARG A 122 19.47 -9.09 -12.63
N VAL A 123 19.46 -9.06 -11.30
CA VAL A 123 20.41 -9.85 -10.49
C VAL A 123 20.16 -11.35 -10.63
N ASN A 124 18.89 -11.76 -10.68
CA ASN A 124 18.50 -13.17 -10.79
C ASN A 124 18.56 -13.71 -12.23
N HIS A 125 18.54 -12.84 -13.24
CA HIS A 125 18.65 -13.18 -14.66
C HIS A 125 19.75 -12.34 -15.32
N PRO A 126 21.03 -12.57 -14.95
CA PRO A 126 22.13 -11.86 -15.59
C PRO A 126 22.10 -12.15 -17.09
N SER A 127 22.10 -11.09 -17.89
CA SER A 127 22.21 -11.20 -19.34
C SER A 127 23.44 -12.05 -19.66
N LYS A 128 23.26 -13.15 -20.39
CA LYS A 128 24.37 -13.86 -21.03
C LYS A 128 24.92 -12.96 -22.14
N VAL A 129 25.76 -12.00 -21.78
CA VAL A 129 26.59 -11.31 -22.78
C VAL A 129 27.72 -12.29 -23.09
N ALA A 130 27.56 -12.98 -24.23
CA ALA A 130 28.61 -13.72 -24.91
C ALA A 130 29.52 -12.76 -25.69
#